data_AF-A0A953T0V5-F1
#
_entry.id   AF-A0A953T0V5-F1
#
_cell.length_a   1.000
_cell.length_b   1.000
_cell.length_c   1.000
_cell.angle_alpha   90.00
_cell.angle_beta   90.00
_cell.angle_gamma   90.00
#
_symmetry.space_group_name_H-M   'P 1'
#
loop_
_entity.id
_entity.type
_entity.pdbx_description
1 polymer ?
#
loop_
_entity_poly.entity_id
_entity_poly.type
_entity_poly.pdbx_seq_one_letter_code
_entity_poly.pdbx_strand_id
1 'polypeptide(L)'
;MKKYIIEFRKENKKLIEENKTRYQKEWQKIEKDFFIVLPKILQIDWPQDKTIRAMISINPICPRFLNDWSFSIFYNYKKSSHAMEVIMHECCHFLYFEKWKLLYPKVNNKKFESPYLEWHLSEILAPIILGDIRIQKMLKRKADFYTEHKRIKIGDKTAPKYFNDLYNKTAKSKNFDEFLKESYQRIKKNNELFKI
;
A
#
# COMPACT_ATOMS: atom_id res chain seq x y z
N MET A 1 -2.59 -7.90 -29.24
CA MET A 1 -2.79 -7.43 -27.85
C MET A 1 -3.95 -6.45 -27.68
N LYS A 2 -3.97 -5.28 -28.35
CA LYS A 2 -5.06 -4.28 -28.20
C LYS A 2 -6.46 -4.83 -28.51
N LYS A 3 -6.63 -5.54 -29.62
CA LYS A 3 -7.91 -6.16 -30.03
C LYS A 3 -8.45 -7.13 -28.96
N TYR A 4 -7.59 -8.03 -28.50
CA TYR A 4 -7.90 -8.98 -27.41
C TYR A 4 -8.37 -8.27 -26.14
N ILE A 5 -7.69 -7.21 -25.69
CA ILE A 5 -8.09 -6.45 -24.49
C ILE A 5 -9.49 -5.84 -24.67
N ILE A 6 -9.78 -5.29 -25.85
CA ILE A 6 -11.08 -4.69 -26.15
C ILE A 6 -12.19 -5.76 -26.14
N GLU A 7 -11.95 -6.90 -26.79
CA GLU A 7 -12.90 -8.02 -26.84
C GLU A 7 -13.14 -8.59 -25.45
N PHE A 8 -12.09 -8.87 -24.69
CA PHE A 8 -12.19 -9.36 -23.31
C PHE A 8 -13.01 -8.41 -22.43
N ARG A 9 -12.78 -7.10 -22.53
CA ARG A 9 -13.56 -6.10 -21.75
C ARG A 9 -15.04 -6.06 -22.17
N LYS A 10 -15.35 -6.29 -23.46
CA LYS A 10 -16.73 -6.36 -23.94
C LYS A 10 -17.42 -7.62 -23.40
N GLU A 11 -16.78 -8.78 -23.52
CA GLU A 11 -17.29 -10.07 -23.06
C GLU A 11 -17.49 -10.10 -21.54
N ASN A 12 -16.59 -9.46 -20.79
CA ASN A 12 -16.63 -9.42 -19.32
C ASN A 12 -17.32 -8.16 -18.76
N LYS A 13 -17.96 -7.31 -19.59
CA LYS A 13 -18.49 -6.00 -19.18
C LYS A 13 -19.43 -6.10 -17.97
N LYS A 14 -20.36 -7.05 -18.01
CA LYS A 14 -21.33 -7.29 -16.92
C LYS A 14 -20.61 -7.61 -15.61
N LEU A 15 -19.68 -8.57 -15.64
CA LEU A 15 -18.90 -8.98 -14.48
C LEU A 15 -18.02 -7.85 -13.93
N ILE A 16 -17.44 -7.02 -14.82
CA ILE A 16 -16.65 -5.84 -14.41
C ILE A 16 -17.55 -4.83 -13.67
N GLU A 17 -18.70 -4.44 -14.21
CA GLU A 17 -19.58 -3.46 -13.56
C GLU A 17 -20.20 -3.99 -12.25
N GLU A 18 -20.55 -5.28 -12.20
CA GLU A 18 -21.01 -5.93 -10.98
C GLU A 18 -19.95 -5.89 -9.88
N ASN A 19 -18.70 -6.21 -10.21
CA ASN A 19 -17.60 -6.18 -9.26
C ASN A 19 -17.21 -4.78 -8.83
N LYS A 20 -17.26 -3.80 -9.73
CA LYS A 20 -17.06 -2.39 -9.41
C LYS A 20 -18.08 -1.93 -8.36
N THR A 21 -19.36 -2.22 -8.59
CA THR A 21 -20.44 -1.89 -7.66
C THR A 21 -20.25 -2.61 -6.32
N ARG A 22 -19.90 -3.89 -6.36
CA ARG A 22 -19.60 -4.70 -5.17
C ARG A 22 -18.45 -4.10 -4.36
N TYR A 23 -17.33 -3.77 -4.99
CA TYR A 23 -16.17 -3.19 -4.30
C TYR A 23 -16.48 -1.82 -3.72
N GLN A 24 -17.18 -0.95 -4.46
CA GLN A 24 -17.60 0.35 -3.93
C GLN A 24 -18.49 0.19 -2.68
N LYS A 25 -19.45 -0.74 -2.71
CA LYS A 25 -20.34 -1.00 -1.57
C LYS A 25 -19.59 -1.55 -0.36
N GLU A 26 -18.61 -2.44 -0.56
CA GLU A 26 -17.79 -2.93 0.55
C GLU A 26 -16.85 -1.85 1.09
N TRP A 27 -16.29 -1.02 0.22
CA TRP A 27 -15.42 0.09 0.61
C TRP A 27 -16.14 1.13 1.47
N GLN A 28 -17.34 1.53 1.07
CA GLN A 28 -18.17 2.50 1.80
C GLN A 28 -18.46 2.11 3.26
N LYS A 29 -18.37 0.82 3.61
CA LYS A 29 -18.55 0.36 4.99
C LYS A 29 -17.39 0.72 5.91
N ILE A 30 -16.20 0.92 5.37
CA ILE A 30 -14.96 1.12 6.12
C ILE A 30 -14.24 2.43 5.79
N GLU A 31 -14.55 3.05 4.64
CA GLU A 31 -13.87 4.21 4.08
C GLU A 31 -13.67 5.34 5.10
N LYS A 32 -14.77 5.76 5.76
CA LYS A 32 -14.73 6.86 6.73
C LYS A 32 -13.77 6.56 7.88
N ASP A 33 -13.89 5.39 8.48
CA ASP A 33 -13.07 5.03 9.63
C ASP A 33 -11.60 4.83 9.22
N PHE A 34 -11.36 4.22 8.06
CA PHE A 34 -10.03 4.03 7.53
C PHE A 34 -9.32 5.36 7.28
N PHE A 35 -9.98 6.31 6.63
CA PHE A 35 -9.40 7.64 6.37
C PHE A 35 -9.34 8.54 7.61
N ILE A 36 -10.01 8.20 8.71
CA ILE A 36 -9.78 8.83 10.03
C ILE A 36 -8.54 8.22 10.71
N VAL A 37 -8.34 6.91 10.59
CA VAL A 37 -7.31 6.16 11.33
C VAL A 37 -5.94 6.22 10.67
N LEU A 38 -5.88 6.06 9.34
CA LEU A 38 -4.61 6.00 8.61
C LEU A 38 -3.76 7.28 8.79
N PRO A 39 -4.27 8.52 8.64
CA PRO A 39 -3.47 9.72 8.85
C PRO A 39 -2.97 9.85 10.30
N LYS A 40 -3.76 9.39 11.29
CA LYS A 40 -3.36 9.37 12.70
C LYS A 40 -2.21 8.39 12.97
N ILE A 41 -2.18 7.25 12.27
CA ILE A 41 -1.05 6.31 12.34
C ILE A 41 0.20 6.96 11.75
N LEU A 42 0.06 7.54 10.55
CA LEU A 42 1.16 8.12 9.80
C LEU A 42 1.61 9.50 10.30
N GLN A 43 0.85 10.09 11.23
CA GLN A 43 1.07 11.42 11.80
C GLN A 43 1.23 12.48 10.72
N ILE A 44 0.25 12.51 9.82
CA ILE A 44 0.17 13.45 8.71
C ILE A 44 -1.25 13.94 8.57
N ASP A 45 -1.41 15.19 8.17
CA ASP A 45 -2.71 15.72 7.76
C ASP A 45 -3.07 15.19 6.38
N TRP A 46 -4.37 14.95 6.16
CA TRP A 46 -4.85 14.64 4.83
C TRP A 46 -4.63 15.85 3.92
N PRO A 47 -3.98 15.72 2.76
CA PRO A 47 -3.76 16.85 1.87
C PRO A 47 -5.09 17.44 1.39
N GLN A 48 -5.19 18.77 1.37
CA GLN A 48 -6.39 19.48 0.90
C GLN A 48 -6.74 19.09 -0.54
N ASP A 49 -8.04 18.96 -0.80
CA ASP A 49 -8.61 18.68 -2.13
C ASP A 49 -8.09 17.41 -2.82
N LYS A 50 -7.63 16.43 -2.04
CA LYS A 50 -7.22 15.12 -2.56
C LYS A 50 -8.27 14.06 -2.33
N THR A 51 -8.63 13.37 -3.41
CA THR A 51 -9.49 12.19 -3.43
C THR A 51 -8.74 11.05 -4.10
N ILE A 52 -8.73 9.87 -3.47
CA ILE A 52 -8.12 8.69 -4.07
C ILE A 52 -9.14 8.01 -4.99
N ARG A 53 -8.77 7.82 -6.26
CA ARG A 53 -9.63 7.14 -7.24
C ARG A 53 -9.14 5.73 -7.54
N ALA A 54 -9.94 4.72 -7.21
CA ALA A 54 -9.72 3.34 -7.63
C ALA A 54 -10.38 3.08 -9.00
N MET A 55 -9.61 2.60 -9.97
CA MET A 55 -10.06 2.31 -11.33
C MET A 55 -10.12 0.80 -11.56
N ILE A 56 -11.30 0.27 -11.81
CA ILE A 56 -11.43 -1.17 -12.07
C ILE A 56 -10.70 -1.57 -13.36
N SER A 57 -9.93 -2.64 -13.30
CA SER A 57 -9.00 -3.06 -14.35
C SER A 57 -8.98 -4.56 -14.54
N ILE A 58 -8.68 -4.99 -15.76
CA ILE A 58 -8.42 -6.41 -16.08
C ILE A 58 -6.97 -6.81 -15.77
N ASN A 59 -6.09 -5.85 -15.49
CA ASN A 59 -4.70 -6.08 -15.14
C ASN A 59 -4.59 -6.41 -13.63
N PRO A 60 -4.08 -7.59 -13.25
CA PRO A 60 -3.95 -7.98 -11.84
C PRO A 60 -2.81 -7.27 -11.09
N ILE A 61 -1.92 -6.56 -11.77
CA ILE A 61 -0.75 -5.89 -11.16
C ILE A 61 -1.15 -4.69 -10.28
N CYS A 62 -2.33 -4.11 -10.51
CA CYS A 62 -2.87 -3.00 -9.71
C CYS A 62 -1.94 -1.77 -9.57
N PRO A 63 -1.32 -1.23 -10.64
CA PRO A 63 -0.44 -0.06 -10.52
C PRO A 63 -1.15 1.17 -9.93
N ARG A 64 -0.36 1.98 -9.21
CA ARG A 64 -0.73 3.29 -8.66
C ARG A 64 -0.04 4.45 -9.38
N PHE A 65 -0.69 5.61 -9.35
CA PHE A 65 -0.31 6.85 -10.02
C PHE A 65 -0.30 7.98 -9.00
N LEU A 66 0.87 8.25 -8.39
CA LEU A 66 1.00 9.17 -7.24
C LEU A 66 0.56 10.60 -7.54
N ASN A 67 0.84 11.12 -8.74
CA ASN A 67 0.45 12.48 -9.13
C ASN A 67 -1.08 12.63 -9.25
N ASP A 68 -1.74 11.58 -9.75
CA ASP A 68 -3.18 11.59 -10.04
C ASP A 68 -4.03 11.16 -8.85
N TRP A 69 -3.41 10.75 -7.74
CA TRP A 69 -4.10 10.16 -6.59
C TRP A 69 -5.03 9.02 -7.02
N SER A 70 -4.53 8.14 -7.89
CA SER A 70 -5.34 7.06 -8.42
C SER A 70 -4.57 5.77 -8.58
N PHE A 71 -5.26 4.65 -8.54
CA PHE A 71 -4.67 3.33 -8.75
C PHE A 71 -5.66 2.44 -9.48
N SER A 72 -5.19 1.31 -9.98
CA SER A 72 -6.06 0.31 -10.60
C SER A 72 -6.30 -0.87 -9.67
N ILE A 73 -7.50 -1.44 -9.73
CA ILE A 73 -7.88 -2.61 -8.92
C ILE A 73 -8.37 -3.73 -9.84
N PHE A 74 -7.85 -4.94 -9.65
CA PHE A 74 -8.27 -6.08 -10.44
C PHE A 74 -9.75 -6.37 -10.26
N TYR A 75 -10.46 -6.56 -11.38
CA TYR A 75 -11.92 -6.66 -11.37
C TYR A 75 -12.46 -7.94 -10.73
N ASN A 76 -11.67 -9.02 -10.66
CA ASN A 76 -12.20 -10.36 -10.38
C ASN A 76 -11.49 -11.07 -9.22
N TYR A 77 -11.34 -10.40 -8.08
CA TYR A 77 -10.97 -11.09 -6.85
C TYR A 77 -12.08 -12.04 -6.40
N LYS A 78 -11.70 -13.29 -6.11
CA LYS A 78 -12.62 -14.33 -5.58
C LYS A 78 -13.31 -13.90 -4.29
N LYS A 79 -12.62 -13.16 -3.42
CA LYS A 79 -13.14 -12.66 -2.14
C LYS A 79 -13.04 -11.13 -2.09
N SER A 80 -14.12 -10.45 -1.72
CA SER A 80 -14.10 -8.99 -1.55
C SER A 80 -13.10 -8.53 -0.50
N SER A 81 -12.81 -9.35 0.52
CA SER A 81 -11.77 -9.02 1.51
C SER A 81 -10.38 -8.89 0.90
N HIS A 82 -10.08 -9.60 -0.19
CA HIS A 82 -8.84 -9.42 -0.95
C HIS A 82 -8.83 -8.08 -1.67
N ALA A 83 -9.92 -7.74 -2.36
CA ALA A 83 -10.03 -6.43 -3.01
C ALA A 83 -9.90 -5.27 -2.00
N MET A 84 -10.52 -5.39 -0.82
CA MET A 84 -10.42 -4.36 0.23
C MET A 84 -9.00 -4.20 0.77
N GLU A 85 -8.29 -5.30 0.96
CA GLU A 85 -6.90 -5.27 1.41
C GLU A 85 -5.98 -4.59 0.39
N VAL A 86 -6.13 -4.91 -0.91
CA VAL A 86 -5.40 -4.21 -1.98
C VAL A 86 -5.77 -2.73 -2.04
N ILE A 87 -7.06 -2.38 -1.95
CA ILE A 87 -7.50 -0.97 -1.93
C ILE A 87 -6.87 -0.22 -0.75
N MET A 88 -6.83 -0.81 0.45
CA MET A 88 -6.22 -0.19 1.62
C MET A 88 -4.70 -0.09 1.51
N HIS A 89 -4.05 -1.07 0.89
CA HIS A 89 -2.62 -1.06 0.59
C HIS A 89 -2.27 0.11 -0.34
N GLU A 90 -2.98 0.24 -1.45
CA GLU A 90 -2.77 1.34 -2.38
C GLU A 90 -3.09 2.71 -1.76
N CYS A 91 -4.17 2.81 -0.98
CA CYS A 91 -4.48 4.03 -0.24
C CYS A 91 -3.38 4.40 0.78
N CYS A 92 -2.77 3.39 1.42
CA CYS A 92 -1.65 3.59 2.35
C CYS A 92 -0.45 4.26 1.67
N HIS A 93 -0.12 3.83 0.44
CA HIS A 93 1.00 4.40 -0.31
C HIS A 93 0.89 5.91 -0.51
N PHE A 94 -0.29 6.46 -0.84
CA PHE A 94 -0.43 7.89 -1.08
C PHE A 94 -0.01 8.72 0.14
N LEU A 95 -0.58 8.43 1.31
CA LEU A 95 -0.21 9.15 2.52
C LEU A 95 1.21 8.83 2.99
N TYR A 96 1.67 7.59 2.82
CA TYR A 96 3.05 7.22 3.12
C TYR A 96 4.05 8.06 2.32
N PHE A 97 3.83 8.26 1.02
CA PHE A 97 4.75 9.07 0.21
C PHE A 97 4.61 10.56 0.45
N GLU A 98 3.43 11.07 0.82
CA GLU A 98 3.31 12.44 1.33
C GLU A 98 4.12 12.62 2.61
N LYS A 99 4.06 11.65 3.54
CA LYS A 99 4.89 11.66 4.75
C LYS A 99 6.37 11.63 4.42
N TRP A 100 6.74 10.86 3.42
CA TRP A 100 8.12 10.81 2.93
C TRP A 100 8.60 12.16 2.40
N LYS A 101 7.79 12.87 1.61
CA LYS A 101 8.12 14.20 1.08
C LYS A 101 8.32 15.23 2.19
N LEU A 102 7.55 15.15 3.28
CA LEU A 102 7.74 16.02 4.45
C LEU A 102 9.08 15.76 5.15
N LEU A 103 9.46 14.49 5.34
CA LEU A 103 10.71 14.13 6.01
C LEU A 103 11.96 14.31 5.13
N TYR A 104 11.79 14.15 3.82
CA TYR A 104 12.87 14.22 2.84
C TYR A 104 12.47 15.10 1.64
N PRO A 105 12.37 16.44 1.80
CA PRO A 105 11.85 17.34 0.75
C PRO A 105 12.64 17.34 -0.57
N LYS A 106 13.91 16.90 -0.52
CA LYS A 106 14.81 16.81 -1.68
C LYS A 106 14.77 15.46 -2.38
N VAL A 107 13.91 14.53 -1.96
CA VAL A 107 13.77 13.23 -2.61
C VAL A 107 13.20 13.40 -4.02
N ASN A 108 13.73 12.64 -4.98
CA ASN A 108 13.14 12.58 -6.31
C ASN A 108 11.99 11.57 -6.31
N ASN A 109 10.81 11.98 -6.80
CA ASN A 109 9.62 11.10 -6.90
C ASN A 109 9.89 9.81 -7.69
N LYS A 110 10.87 9.78 -8.61
CA LYS A 110 11.30 8.54 -9.29
C LYS A 110 11.67 7.42 -8.31
N LYS A 111 12.17 7.77 -7.13
CA LYS A 111 12.54 6.80 -6.09
C LYS A 111 11.35 6.09 -5.46
N PHE A 112 10.14 6.60 -5.65
CA PHE A 112 8.93 5.94 -5.17
C PHE A 112 8.47 4.82 -6.10
N GLU A 113 9.18 4.56 -7.19
CA GLU A 113 8.90 3.49 -8.13
C GLU A 113 9.94 2.36 -8.00
N SER A 114 9.56 1.15 -8.43
CA SER A 114 10.50 0.02 -8.49
C SER A 114 11.67 0.32 -9.44
N PRO A 115 12.91 -0.11 -9.15
CA PRO A 115 13.35 -0.96 -8.02
C PRO A 115 14.02 -0.18 -6.88
N TYR A 116 13.66 1.09 -6.66
CA TYR A 116 14.34 1.91 -5.65
C TYR A 116 14.03 1.44 -4.21
N LEU A 117 14.96 1.71 -3.28
CA LEU A 117 14.81 1.30 -1.88
C LEU A 117 13.58 1.92 -1.21
N GLU A 118 13.26 3.17 -1.55
CA GLU A 118 12.08 3.87 -1.03
C GLU A 118 10.78 3.17 -1.47
N TRP A 119 10.75 2.65 -2.70
CA TRP A 119 9.68 1.78 -3.17
C TRP A 119 9.63 0.46 -2.40
N HIS A 120 10.74 -0.29 -2.32
CA HIS A 120 10.77 -1.55 -1.56
C HIS A 120 10.32 -1.37 -0.11
N LEU A 121 10.79 -0.30 0.54
CA LEU A 121 10.40 0.00 1.90
C LEU A 121 8.89 0.28 1.99
N SER A 122 8.32 1.01 1.04
CA SER A 122 6.88 1.27 1.01
C SER A 122 6.06 -0.02 0.92
N GLU A 123 6.48 -0.99 0.10
CA GLU A 123 5.79 -2.28 -0.08
C GLU A 123 5.91 -3.19 1.14
N ILE A 124 6.98 -3.06 1.93
CA ILE A 124 7.15 -3.78 3.19
C ILE A 124 6.37 -3.11 4.31
N LEU A 125 6.37 -1.79 4.36
CA LEU A 125 5.77 -1.04 5.46
C LEU A 125 4.25 -0.93 5.32
N ALA A 126 3.69 -0.88 4.10
CA ALA A 126 2.24 -0.82 3.93
C ALA A 126 1.51 -2.00 4.61
N PRO A 127 1.88 -3.28 4.42
CA PRO A 127 1.24 -4.39 5.13
C PRO A 127 1.46 -4.36 6.66
N ILE A 128 2.59 -3.81 7.13
CA ILE A 128 2.86 -3.62 8.57
C ILE A 128 1.90 -2.58 9.16
N ILE A 129 1.73 -1.44 8.47
CA ILE A 129 0.81 -0.36 8.86
C ILE A 129 -0.63 -0.87 8.86
N LEU A 130 -1.02 -1.63 7.83
CA LEU A 130 -2.35 -2.26 7.77
C LEU A 130 -2.56 -3.30 8.87
N GLY A 131 -1.48 -3.86 9.42
CA GLY A 131 -1.47 -4.73 10.59
C GLY A 131 -1.73 -4.01 11.92
N ASP A 132 -1.75 -2.67 11.97
CA ASP A 132 -2.14 -1.91 13.16
C ASP A 132 -3.55 -2.33 13.59
N ILE A 133 -3.74 -2.61 14.89
CA ILE A 133 -5.00 -3.15 15.41
C ILE A 133 -6.22 -2.26 15.08
N ARG A 134 -6.02 -0.95 14.93
CA ARG A 134 -7.10 -0.01 14.56
C ARG A 134 -7.57 -0.23 13.12
N ILE A 135 -6.65 -0.54 12.20
CA ILE A 135 -6.96 -0.86 10.81
C ILE A 135 -7.40 -2.32 10.68
N GLN A 136 -6.71 -3.23 11.36
CA GLN A 136 -6.95 -4.66 11.22
C GLN A 136 -8.35 -5.10 11.69
N LYS A 137 -9.01 -4.33 12.56
CA LYS A 137 -10.43 -4.56 12.89
C LYS A 137 -11.37 -4.36 11.70
N MET A 138 -10.98 -3.53 10.73
CA MET A 138 -11.70 -3.31 9.47
C MET A 138 -11.37 -4.40 8.44
N LEU A 139 -10.12 -4.90 8.46
CA LEU A 139 -9.66 -5.97 7.58
C LEU A 139 -10.04 -7.36 8.13
N LYS A 140 -10.90 -8.09 7.41
CA LYS A 140 -11.21 -9.50 7.74
C LYS A 140 -10.13 -10.49 7.28
N ARG A 141 -8.91 -10.02 7.01
CA ARG A 141 -7.75 -10.81 6.57
C ARG A 141 -6.47 -10.12 6.99
N LYS A 142 -5.31 -10.77 6.87
CA LYS A 142 -4.00 -10.11 7.00
C LYS A 142 -3.60 -9.50 5.65
N ALA A 143 -2.93 -8.35 5.71
CA ALA A 143 -2.23 -7.78 4.56
C ALA A 143 -1.06 -8.69 4.16
N ASP A 144 -0.84 -8.83 2.86
CA ASP A 144 0.19 -9.74 2.35
C ASP A 144 1.47 -9.01 1.96
N PHE A 145 2.59 -9.71 1.97
CA PHE A 145 3.89 -9.19 1.51
C PHE A 145 4.31 -9.89 0.23
N TYR A 146 5.06 -9.19 -0.62
CA TYR A 146 5.72 -9.82 -1.77
C TYR A 146 6.59 -11.01 -1.34
N THR A 147 6.56 -12.05 -2.18
CA THR A 147 7.29 -13.30 -1.91
C THR A 147 8.79 -13.05 -1.83
N GLU A 148 9.28 -12.14 -2.66
CA GLU A 148 10.66 -11.69 -2.75
C GLU A 148 11.10 -11.05 -1.43
N HIS A 149 10.29 -10.14 -0.87
CA HIS A 149 10.58 -9.52 0.43
C HIS A 149 10.56 -10.52 1.58
N LYS A 150 9.69 -11.54 1.54
CA LYS A 150 9.67 -12.62 2.55
C LYS A 150 10.95 -13.46 2.53
N ARG A 151 11.67 -13.52 1.40
CA ARG A 151 12.93 -14.27 1.26
C ARG A 151 14.16 -13.48 1.72
N ILE A 152 14.09 -12.15 1.70
CA ILE A 152 15.16 -11.28 2.18
C ILE A 152 15.33 -11.43 3.70
N LYS A 153 16.56 -11.62 4.17
CA LYS A 153 16.89 -11.73 5.60
C LYS A 153 17.79 -10.59 6.06
N ILE A 154 17.40 -9.90 7.13
CA ILE A 154 18.21 -8.90 7.84
C ILE A 154 18.62 -9.54 9.17
N GLY A 155 19.86 -10.03 9.24
CA GLY A 155 20.31 -10.88 10.34
C GLY A 155 19.57 -12.22 10.33
N ASP A 156 18.93 -12.57 11.44
CA ASP A 156 18.18 -13.80 11.66
C ASP A 156 16.70 -13.70 11.24
N LYS A 157 16.20 -12.50 10.90
CA LYS A 157 14.79 -12.24 10.61
C LYS A 157 14.55 -11.98 9.14
N THR A 158 13.36 -12.35 8.64
CA THR A 158 12.90 -11.89 7.32
C THR A 158 12.71 -10.38 7.33
N ALA A 159 12.83 -9.71 6.19
CA ALA A 159 12.62 -8.26 6.10
C ALA A 159 11.24 -7.84 6.68
N PRO A 160 10.10 -8.46 6.32
CA PRO A 160 8.83 -8.20 6.97
C PRO A 160 8.86 -8.30 8.50
N LYS A 161 9.46 -9.36 9.05
CA LYS A 161 9.54 -9.56 10.50
C LYS A 161 10.44 -8.52 11.16
N TYR A 162 11.58 -8.21 10.55
CA TYR A 162 12.51 -7.20 11.04
C TYR A 162 11.86 -5.81 11.15
N PHE A 163 11.23 -5.34 10.08
CA PHE A 163 10.56 -4.04 10.07
C PHE A 163 9.30 -4.01 10.94
N ASN A 164 8.57 -5.13 11.06
CA ASN A 164 7.44 -5.21 11.98
C ASN A 164 7.88 -5.13 13.44
N ASP A 165 9.00 -5.78 13.81
CA ASP A 165 9.57 -5.66 15.16
C ASP A 165 10.03 -4.23 15.44
N LEU A 166 10.63 -3.58 14.44
CA LEU A 166 10.99 -2.17 14.52
C LEU A 166 9.74 -1.29 14.73
N TYR A 167 8.70 -1.48 13.93
CA TYR A 167 7.42 -0.77 14.06
C TYR A 167 6.83 -0.92 15.46
N ASN A 168 6.79 -2.14 16.00
CA ASN A 168 6.24 -2.39 17.35
C ASN A 168 7.10 -1.78 18.46
N LYS A 169 8.41 -1.67 18.26
CA LYS A 169 9.32 -1.00 19.20
C LYS A 169 9.08 0.52 19.20
N THR A 170 8.98 1.13 18.03
CA THR A 170 8.78 2.59 17.86
C THR A 170 7.32 3.02 18.07
N ALA A 171 6.35 2.12 17.89
CA ALA A 171 4.94 2.40 18.18
C ALA A 171 4.72 2.71 19.68
N LYS A 172 5.60 2.22 20.57
CA LYS A 172 5.59 2.58 22.00
C LYS A 172 5.96 4.05 22.25
N SER A 173 6.79 4.67 21.39
CA SER A 173 7.10 6.11 21.46
C SER A 173 6.07 6.98 20.74
N LYS A 174 5.10 6.38 20.02
CA LYS A 174 4.09 7.09 19.20
C LYS A 174 4.74 8.13 18.27
N ASN A 175 5.86 7.82 17.63
CA ASN A 175 6.49 8.72 16.66
C ASN A 175 6.73 8.00 15.33
N PHE A 176 5.87 8.27 14.35
CA PHE A 176 5.98 7.65 13.02
C PHE A 176 7.20 8.18 12.26
N ASP A 177 7.64 9.41 12.52
CA ASP A 177 8.80 10.02 11.86
C ASP A 177 10.08 9.31 12.25
N GLU A 178 10.25 9.03 13.54
CA GLU A 178 11.37 8.24 14.06
C GLU A 178 11.38 6.84 13.46
N PHE A 179 10.22 6.19 13.43
CA PHE A 179 10.06 4.87 12.80
C PHE A 179 10.47 4.89 11.33
N LEU A 180 9.99 5.85 10.55
CA LEU A 180 10.27 5.94 9.13
C LEU A 180 11.75 6.26 8.86
N LYS A 181 12.33 7.18 9.64
CA LYS A 181 13.75 7.52 9.58
C LYS A 181 14.63 6.32 9.93
N GLU A 182 14.34 5.61 11.02
CA GLU A 182 15.10 4.41 11.39
C GLU A 182 14.95 3.34 10.31
N SER A 183 13.73 3.07 9.85
CA SER A 183 13.46 2.10 8.79
C SER A 183 14.25 2.39 7.51
N TYR A 184 14.30 3.65 7.10
CA TYR A 184 15.07 4.07 5.93
C TYR A 184 16.59 3.90 6.13
N GLN A 185 17.11 4.21 7.32
CA GLN A 185 18.51 3.94 7.63
C GLN A 185 18.83 2.44 7.63
N ARG A 186 17.92 1.61 8.15
CA ARG A 186 18.10 0.15 8.16
C ARG A 186 18.07 -0.43 6.75
N ILE A 187 17.15 -0.03 5.88
CA ILE A 187 17.12 -0.55 4.50
C ILE A 187 18.35 -0.08 3.71
N LYS A 188 18.82 1.16 3.91
CA LYS A 188 20.05 1.67 3.28
C LYS A 188 21.29 0.90 3.70
N LYS A 189 21.44 0.60 4.99
CA LYS A 189 22.55 -0.21 5.51
C LYS A 189 22.57 -1.63 4.90
N ASN A 190 21.40 -2.12 4.50
CA ASN A 190 21.20 -3.46 3.94
C ASN A 190 20.90 -3.43 2.43
N ASN A 191 21.25 -2.34 1.71
CA ASN A 191 20.76 -2.11 0.36
C ASN A 191 21.06 -3.24 -0.64
N GLU A 192 22.19 -3.93 -0.47
CA GLU A 192 22.61 -5.05 -1.32
C GLU A 192 21.59 -6.21 -1.30
N LEU A 193 20.88 -6.40 -0.19
CA LEU A 193 19.86 -7.43 -0.04
C LEU A 193 18.58 -7.14 -0.85
N PHE A 194 18.40 -5.90 -1.30
CA PHE A 194 17.22 -5.44 -2.01
C PHE A 194 17.49 -5.19 -3.50
N LYS A 195 18.64 -5.63 -4.03
CA LYS A 195 18.93 -5.64 -5.46
C LYS A 195 18.30 -6.88 -6.12
N ILE A 196 16.97 -6.95 -6.08
CA ILE A 196 16.14 -8.06 -6.59
C ILE A 196 15.44 -7.69 -7.90
#